data_AF-A0A968JTA6-F1
#
_entry.id   AF-A0A968JTA6-F1
#
_cell.length_a   1.000
_cell.length_b   1.000
_cell.length_c   1.000
_cell.angle_alpha   90.00
_cell.angle_beta   90.00
_cell.angle_gamma   90.00
#
_symmetry.space_group_name_H-M   'P 1'
#
loop_
_entity.id
_entity.type
_entity.pdbx_description
1 polymer ?
#
loop_
_entity_poly.entity_id
_entity_poly.type
_entity_poly.pdbx_seq_one_letter_code
_entity_poly.pdbx_strand_id
1 'polypeptide(L)'
;MNRFFYRSVLLFMGVLMLSCRNGNDEADAYGNFEADEVIVSAQAQGEMMFFEIEEGETLNEGQLVGVIDTTSVVLQKNQLEAQKK
;
A
#
# COMPACT_ATOMS: atom_id res chain seq x y z
N MET A 1 -32.13 -49.17 -39.91
CA MET A 1 -31.97 -47.74 -39.56
C MET A 1 -31.63 -47.52 -38.09
N ASN A 2 -32.44 -48.03 -37.15
CA ASN A 2 -32.33 -47.63 -35.72
C ASN A 2 -31.01 -48.04 -35.04
N ARG A 3 -30.45 -49.22 -35.31
CA ARG A 3 -29.16 -49.64 -34.70
C ARG A 3 -27.97 -48.75 -35.12
N PHE A 4 -28.02 -48.16 -36.31
CA PHE A 4 -26.97 -47.24 -36.79
C PHE A 4 -27.14 -45.87 -36.12
N PHE A 5 -28.39 -45.40 -36.01
CA PHE A 5 -28.75 -44.18 -35.30
C PHE A 5 -28.35 -44.23 -33.82
N TYR A 6 -28.67 -45.32 -33.10
CA TYR A 6 -28.26 -45.48 -31.69
C TYR A 6 -26.74 -45.51 -31.50
N ARG A 7 -25.98 -46.08 -32.44
CA ARG A 7 -24.52 -46.07 -32.39
C ARG A 7 -23.95 -44.67 -32.63
N SER A 8 -24.50 -43.91 -33.56
CA SER A 8 -24.13 -42.49 -33.75
C SER A 8 -24.48 -41.64 -32.54
N VAL A 9 -25.64 -41.83 -31.92
CA VAL A 9 -26.05 -41.08 -30.72
C VAL A 9 -25.15 -41.43 -29.53
N LEU A 10 -24.83 -42.71 -29.31
CA LEU A 10 -23.91 -43.15 -28.26
C LEU A 10 -22.49 -42.59 -28.46
N LEU A 11 -22.01 -42.55 -29.71
CA LEU A 11 -20.71 -41.96 -30.04
C LEU A 11 -20.69 -40.45 -29.75
N PHE A 12 -21.75 -39.73 -30.14
CA PHE A 12 -21.88 -38.29 -29.94
C PHE A 12 -21.96 -37.95 -28.43
N MET A 13 -22.70 -38.74 -27.66
CA MET A 13 -22.78 -38.62 -26.19
C MET A 13 -21.41 -38.80 -25.52
N GLY A 14 -20.57 -39.73 -26.02
CA GLY A 14 -19.21 -39.93 -25.51
C GLY A 14 -18.28 -38.75 -25.76
N VAL A 15 -18.40 -38.08 -26.91
CA VAL A 15 -17.59 -36.90 -27.25
C VAL A 15 -17.94 -35.70 -26.35
N LEU A 16 -19.22 -35.55 -25.99
CA LEU A 16 -19.67 -34.47 -25.10
C LEU A 16 -19.06 -34.57 -23.69
N MET A 17 -18.62 -35.76 -23.25
CA MET A 17 -18.01 -35.97 -21.94
C MET A 17 -16.50 -35.63 -21.89
N LEU A 18 -15.84 -35.38 -23.03
CA LEU A 18 -14.41 -35.05 -23.09
C LEU A 18 -14.10 -33.57 -22.79
N SER A 19 -15.14 -32.73 -22.63
CA SER A 19 -15.02 -31.29 -22.44
C SER A 19 -14.72 -30.85 -21.00
N CYS A 20 -14.89 -31.73 -20.00
CA CYS A 20 -14.60 -31.41 -18.60
C CYS A 20 -13.18 -31.85 -18.25
N ARG A 21 -12.21 -31.00 -18.56
CA ARG A 21 -10.86 -31.08 -17.99
C ARG A 21 -10.57 -29.71 -17.36
N ASN A 22 -10.68 -29.61 -16.03
CA ASN A 22 -10.17 -28.45 -15.29
C ASN A 22 -8.65 -28.45 -15.44
N GLY A 23 -8.16 -27.67 -16.39
CA GLY A 23 -6.74 -27.38 -16.54
C GLY A 23 -6.38 -26.25 -15.60
N ASN A 24 -5.63 -26.59 -14.55
CA ASN A 24 -4.85 -25.71 -13.69
C ASN A 24 -5.49 -24.36 -13.34
N ASP A 25 -6.31 -24.33 -12.29
CA ASP A 25 -6.66 -23.11 -11.53
C ASP A 25 -5.47 -22.63 -10.65
N GLU A 26 -4.22 -22.84 -11.10
CA GLU A 26 -3.02 -22.41 -10.38
C GLU A 26 -2.65 -21.02 -10.88
N ALA A 27 -2.49 -20.06 -9.97
CA ALA A 27 -2.07 -18.72 -10.37
C ALA A 27 -0.63 -18.75 -10.89
N ASP A 28 -0.40 -18.06 -12.01
CA ASP A 28 0.91 -18.00 -12.68
C ASP A 28 2.01 -17.35 -11.82
N ALA A 29 1.64 -16.52 -10.83
CA ALA A 29 2.56 -15.97 -9.84
C ALA A 29 1.83 -15.41 -8.60
N TYR A 30 2.53 -15.46 -7.46
CA TYR A 30 2.17 -14.74 -6.24
C TYR A 30 3.37 -13.90 -5.78
N GLY A 31 3.10 -12.78 -5.13
CA GLY A 31 4.13 -11.92 -4.57
C GLY A 31 3.53 -10.96 -3.55
N ASN A 32 4.37 -10.49 -2.63
CA ASN A 32 4.02 -9.41 -1.72
C ASN A 32 4.70 -8.12 -2.18
N PHE A 33 4.08 -7.00 -1.88
CA PHE A 33 4.71 -5.69 -1.99
C PHE A 33 5.27 -5.32 -0.62
N GLU A 34 6.52 -4.89 -0.61
CA GLU A 34 7.18 -4.33 0.57
C GLU A 34 7.42 -2.84 0.34
N ALA A 35 7.27 -2.05 1.40
CA ALA A 35 7.54 -0.62 1.41
C ALA A 35 8.43 -0.29 2.61
N ASP A 36 9.40 0.61 2.40
CA ASP A 36 10.23 1.12 3.49
C ASP A 36 9.44 2.17 4.28
N GLU A 37 9.01 1.80 5.49
CA GLU A 37 8.28 2.70 6.38
C GLU A 37 9.24 3.60 7.16
N VAL A 38 8.93 4.90 7.20
CA VAL A 38 9.70 5.90 7.96
C VAL A 38 8.76 6.69 8.85
N ILE A 39 9.12 6.79 10.14
CA ILE A 39 8.39 7.61 11.10
C ILE A 39 9.12 8.95 11.26
N VAL A 40 8.42 10.04 10.97
CA VAL A 40 8.93 11.41 11.17
C VAL A 40 8.38 11.95 12.48
N SER A 41 9.27 12.17 13.46
CA SER A 41 8.90 12.65 14.79
C SER A 41 9.36 14.09 15.00
N ALA A 42 8.58 14.86 15.76
CA ALA A 42 9.03 16.16 16.25
C ALA A 42 10.21 16.00 17.23
N GLN A 43 11.18 16.90 17.17
CA GLN A 43 12.38 16.86 18.01
C GLN A 43 12.17 17.48 19.41
N ALA A 44 11.06 18.18 19.62
CA ALA A 44 10.71 18.79 20.89
C ALA A 44 9.20 18.66 21.16
N GLN A 45 8.81 18.89 22.40
CA GLN A 45 7.39 18.97 22.79
C GLN A 45 6.87 20.40 22.54
N GLY A 46 5.71 20.50 21.90
CA GLY A 46 4.99 21.76 21.71
C GLY A 46 3.57 21.50 21.20
N GLU A 47 2.72 22.53 21.20
CA GLU A 47 1.41 22.50 20.55
C GLU A 47 1.60 22.46 19.03
N MET A 48 0.79 21.68 18.31
CA MET A 48 0.83 21.65 16.85
C MET A 48 0.18 22.92 16.29
N MET A 49 0.98 23.76 15.64
CA MET A 49 0.55 25.04 15.10
C MET A 49 0.11 24.93 13.64
N PHE A 50 0.76 24.04 12.89
CA PHE A 50 0.54 23.83 11.46
C PHE A 50 0.80 22.37 11.11
N PHE A 51 -0.09 21.76 10.33
CA PHE A 51 0.05 20.41 9.79
C PHE A 51 -0.96 20.24 8.64
N GLU A 52 -0.56 20.63 7.43
CA GLU A 52 -1.40 20.59 6.22
C GLU A 52 -0.83 19.61 5.19
N ILE A 53 -0.64 18.35 5.60
CA ILE A 53 -0.32 17.26 4.67
C ILE A 53 -1.50 16.30 4.57
N GLU A 54 -1.70 15.70 3.40
CA GLU A 54 -2.79 14.75 3.15
C GLU A 54 -2.27 13.32 2.89
N GLU A 55 -3.09 12.32 3.20
CA GLU A 55 -2.76 10.92 2.91
C GLU A 55 -2.61 10.69 1.40
N GLY A 56 -1.53 10.03 1.01
CA GLY A 56 -1.19 9.79 -0.40
C GLY A 56 -0.46 10.94 -1.08
N GLU A 57 -0.18 12.05 -0.37
CA GLU A 57 0.64 13.13 -0.88
C GLU A 57 2.10 12.70 -1.09
N THR A 58 2.71 13.14 -2.21
CA THR A 58 4.13 12.93 -2.46
C THR A 58 4.93 14.11 -1.90
N LEU A 59 5.88 13.81 -1.00
CA LEU A 59 6.70 14.82 -0.35
C LEU A 59 8.07 14.98 -1.05
N ASN A 60 8.58 16.21 -1.08
CA ASN A 60 9.94 16.50 -1.52
C ASN A 60 10.92 16.52 -0.33
N GLU A 61 12.20 16.27 -0.61
CA GLU A 61 13.24 16.39 0.41
C GLU A 61 13.27 17.81 1.01
N GLY A 62 13.29 17.89 2.34
CA GLY A 62 13.29 19.17 3.06
C GLY A 62 11.95 19.91 3.07
N GLN A 63 10.86 19.31 2.56
CA GLN A 63 9.53 19.90 2.62
C GLN A 63 9.08 20.10 4.08
N LEU A 64 8.58 21.30 4.38
CA LEU A 64 7.97 21.60 5.66
C LEU A 64 6.60 20.93 5.75
N VAL A 65 6.47 19.92 6.61
CA VAL A 65 5.22 19.16 6.79
C VAL A 65 4.39 19.62 8.00
N GLY A 66 5.02 20.29 8.96
CA GLY A 66 4.35 20.71 10.18
C GLY A 66 5.23 21.59 11.06
N VAL A 67 4.61 22.35 11.94
CA VAL A 67 5.28 23.23 12.90
C VAL A 67 4.64 23.05 14.26
N ILE A 68 5.46 22.87 15.29
CA ILE A 68 5.06 22.94 16.69
C ILE A 68 5.45 24.28 17.30
N ASP A 69 4.80 24.69 18.40
CA ASP A 69 5.20 25.89 19.14
C ASP A 69 6.62 25.73 19.70
N THR A 70 7.53 26.57 19.21
CA THR A 70 8.96 26.59 19.61
C THR A 70 9.30 27.69 20.63
N THR A 71 8.30 28.40 21.17
CA THR A 71 8.54 29.59 22.02
C THR A 71 9.45 29.29 23.20
N SER A 72 9.24 28.16 23.89
CA SER A 72 10.07 27.74 25.03
C SER A 72 11.55 27.56 24.65
N VAL A 73 11.82 26.89 23.53
CA VAL A 73 13.16 26.65 23.00
C VAL A 73 13.85 27.96 22.62
N VAL A 74 13.11 28.87 21.97
CA VAL A 74 13.64 30.19 21.59
C VAL A 74 13.99 31.03 22.81
N LEU A 75 13.14 31.06 23.83
CA LEU A 75 13.42 31.80 25.07
C LEU A 75 14.65 31.25 25.81
N GLN A 76 14.78 29.93 25.89
CA GLN A 76 15.95 29.28 26.49
C GLN A 76 17.24 29.63 25.74
N LYS A 77 17.21 29.61 24.41
CA LYS A 77 18.34 30.04 23.57
C LYS A 77 18.74 31.49 23.88
N ASN A 78 17.79 32.40 23.89
CA ASN A 78 18.05 33.82 24.14
C ASN A 78 18.63 34.06 25.55
N GLN A 79 18.13 33.33 26.55
CA GLN A 79 18.67 33.39 27.91
C GLN A 79 20.14 32.95 27.97
N LEU A 80 20.50 31.86 27.26
CA LEU A 80 21.88 31.38 27.20
C LEU A 80 22.81 32.35 26.46
N GLU A 81 22.33 33.00 25.41
CA GLU A 81 23.10 34.02 24.69
C GLU A 81 23.35 35.27 25.54
N ALA A 82 22.36 35.68 26.34
CA ALA A 82 22.52 36.80 27.27
C ALA A 82 23.53 36.51 28.40
N GLN A 83 23.65 35.25 28.84
CA GLN A 83 24.61 34.84 29.87
C GLN A 83 26.06 34.70 29.36
N LYS A 84 26.27 34.65 28.04
CA LYS A 84 27.60 34.58 27.43
C LYS A 84 28.30 35.94 27.33
N LYS A 85 27.61 37.04 27.67
CA LYS A 85 28.19 38.38 27.81
C LYS A 85 28.72 38.59 29.22
#